data_AF-A0A7J8RUT2-F1
#
_entry.id   AF-A0A7J8RUT2-F1
#
_cell.length_a   1.000
_cell.length_b   1.000
_cell.length_c   1.000
_cell.angle_alpha   90.00
_cell.angle_beta   90.00
_cell.angle_gamma   90.00
#
_symmetry.space_group_name_H-M   'P 1'
#
loop_
_entity.id
_entity.type
_entity.pdbx_description
1 polymer ?
#
loop_
_entity_poly.entity_id
_entity_poly.type
_entity_poly.pdbx_seq_one_letter_code
_entity_poly.pdbx_strand_id
1 'polypeptide(L)'
;MLNDIQPDMDDGVGFENQDEEPVAMVEEIQSGDEDANSNESSWSMDCSTVLRVKTLHISSPILAAKSPFFYKLFSNGMRESEQRHVTLRINASEEAALMELLNFMYSNNLSVTTAPELLDVLMAADKFEVASCMRYCSRLLRNLPMTPESALLYLDLPSSVLMAEAVQPLTDAAKQYLAARYKDITKYQEEVMALPLAGIEAILSSDDLQIASEDAVYDFVLKWARAQYPKLEERREVLGSRLARFIRFPYMTCRKLKKVLTSNDFDHEVSSKLVLEALFFKAEAPHRQRSLAAEESASLNRRFIERAYKYRPVKVVEFELPRQQCVVYLDLKREECANLFPSGRVYSQAFHLGGQGFFLSAHCNMDQQSSFHCFGLFLGMQEKGSVSFAVDYEFAARSKPTEEFVSKYKGNYTFTGGKAVGYRNLFAIPWTSFMAEDSLYFINGYCGGLCYQKVLLDGLDRCRRCNIFVSLDSGIINMTRLMGLGGEIRKKAKLNENEGEDDGTANNYIDFEDVEKL
;
A
#
# COMPACT_ATOMS: atom_id res chain seq x y z
N MET A 1 -1.73 48.90 40.35
CA MET A 1 -2.82 47.96 40.68
C MET A 1 -2.46 46.65 40.00
N LEU A 2 -1.93 45.70 40.78
CA LEU A 2 -2.62 44.47 41.26
C LEU A 2 -2.62 43.37 40.18
N ASN A 3 -2.17 42.11 40.37
CA ASN A 3 -1.40 41.39 41.41
C ASN A 3 -0.65 40.26 40.65
N ASP A 4 0.60 39.89 40.95
CA ASP A 4 1.08 39.05 42.05
C ASP A 4 0.44 37.66 42.17
N ILE A 5 1.29 36.60 42.18
CA ILE A 5 1.49 35.63 43.28
C ILE A 5 2.59 34.61 42.87
N GLN A 6 3.62 34.49 43.71
CA GLN A 6 4.56 33.35 43.75
C GLN A 6 4.00 32.25 44.68
N PRO A 7 4.35 30.97 44.48
CA PRO A 7 4.17 29.94 45.51
C PRO A 7 5.35 29.95 46.49
N ASP A 8 5.06 29.72 47.78
CA ASP A 8 6.02 29.57 48.88
C ASP A 8 6.00 28.11 49.41
N MET A 9 6.99 27.75 50.24
CA MET A 9 7.15 26.41 50.87
C MET A 9 6.14 26.22 52.05
N ASP A 10 5.98 25.09 52.75
CA ASP A 10 6.88 23.98 53.14
C ASP A 10 6.06 22.75 53.66
N ASP A 11 6.74 21.75 54.26
CA ASP A 11 6.28 20.54 54.98
C ASP A 11 5.79 19.33 54.12
N GLY A 12 6.27 18.10 54.30
CA GLY A 12 7.38 17.61 55.14
C GLY A 12 7.37 16.09 55.41
N VAL A 13 8.55 15.45 55.31
CA VAL A 13 8.95 14.13 55.87
C VAL A 13 8.40 12.82 55.23
N GLY A 14 9.33 11.95 54.81
CA GLY A 14 9.09 10.52 54.51
C GLY A 14 10.29 9.85 53.81
N PHE A 15 11.02 8.97 54.50
CA PHE A 15 12.37 8.49 54.12
C PHE A 15 12.43 7.43 53.00
N GLU A 16 13.60 7.33 52.37
CA GLU A 16 13.99 6.34 51.35
C GLU A 16 14.36 4.94 51.92
N ASN A 17 14.07 3.90 51.12
CA ASN A 17 14.82 2.66 50.85
C ASN A 17 15.59 1.92 51.98
N GLN A 18 15.36 0.60 52.11
CA GLN A 18 16.30 -0.43 51.59
C GLN A 18 15.78 -1.88 51.72
N ASP A 19 16.42 -2.72 50.92
CA ASP A 19 16.21 -4.13 50.56
C ASP A 19 16.29 -5.17 51.71
N GLU A 20 15.75 -6.39 51.50
CA GLU A 20 16.52 -7.66 51.41
C GLU A 20 15.62 -8.93 51.26
N GLU A 21 16.12 -9.90 50.48
CA GLU A 21 15.67 -11.32 50.35
C GLU A 21 16.12 -12.17 51.58
N PRO A 22 15.85 -13.50 51.79
CA PRO A 22 15.54 -14.54 50.80
C PRO A 22 14.63 -15.77 51.17
N VAL A 23 14.46 -16.61 50.13
CA VAL A 23 14.05 -18.02 49.95
C VAL A 23 14.31 -19.06 51.08
N ALA A 24 13.36 -19.99 51.35
CA ALA A 24 13.56 -21.47 51.41
C ALA A 24 12.34 -22.33 51.87
N MET A 25 11.85 -23.20 50.95
CA MET A 25 11.58 -24.68 50.98
C MET A 25 11.08 -25.50 52.21
N VAL A 26 10.58 -26.72 51.89
CA VAL A 26 10.29 -27.95 52.70
C VAL A 26 8.83 -28.04 53.24
N GLU A 27 8.01 -29.10 53.05
CA GLU A 27 8.06 -30.36 52.25
C GLU A 27 6.64 -30.94 51.94
N GLU A 28 6.53 -32.15 51.35
CA GLU A 28 5.27 -32.90 51.06
C GLU A 28 4.82 -33.84 52.21
N ILE A 29 3.53 -34.26 52.25
CA ILE A 29 3.11 -35.66 52.54
C ILE A 29 1.90 -36.04 51.66
N GLN A 30 1.86 -37.29 51.20
CA GLN A 30 0.90 -37.90 50.26
C GLN A 30 -0.27 -38.66 50.93
N SER A 31 -1.23 -39.11 50.09
CA SER A 31 -1.94 -40.43 50.10
C SER A 31 -3.48 -40.41 50.26
N GLY A 32 -4.16 -41.34 49.55
CA GLY A 32 -5.47 -41.87 49.98
C GLY A 32 -6.65 -41.86 48.98
N ASP A 33 -6.57 -42.66 47.91
CA ASP A 33 -7.63 -43.53 47.32
C ASP A 33 -9.08 -43.06 47.01
N GLU A 34 -9.79 -43.95 46.33
CA GLU A 34 -10.97 -43.72 45.48
C GLU A 34 -12.34 -43.89 46.18
N ASP A 35 -13.34 -43.25 45.56
CA ASP A 35 -14.73 -43.70 45.37
C ASP A 35 -15.82 -43.69 46.48
N ALA A 36 -17.05 -43.58 45.95
CA ALA A 36 -18.36 -43.88 46.55
C ALA A 36 -19.10 -42.82 47.41
N ASN A 37 -19.69 -41.82 46.70
CA ASN A 37 -21.15 -41.58 46.66
C ASN A 37 -21.93 -41.21 47.96
N SER A 38 -22.37 -39.94 48.09
CA SER A 38 -23.81 -39.53 47.99
C SER A 38 -24.16 -38.16 48.64
N ASN A 39 -25.00 -37.37 47.94
CA ASN A 39 -25.90 -36.25 48.38
C ASN A 39 -25.52 -35.36 49.59
N GLU A 40 -25.49 -34.02 49.51
CA GLU A 40 -26.61 -33.12 49.14
C GLU A 40 -26.14 -31.70 48.74
N SER A 41 -26.88 -31.04 47.82
CA SER A 41 -27.27 -29.59 47.77
C SER A 41 -26.22 -28.46 47.99
N SER A 42 -26.31 -27.24 47.45
CA SER A 42 -27.21 -26.62 46.45
C SER A 42 -26.67 -25.21 46.13
N TRP A 43 -25.92 -25.03 45.03
CA TRP A 43 -25.60 -23.70 44.46
C TRP A 43 -25.61 -23.70 42.92
N SER A 44 -26.58 -24.39 42.32
CA SER A 44 -26.97 -24.13 40.94
C SER A 44 -27.84 -22.87 40.92
N MET A 45 -27.21 -21.70 40.77
CA MET A 45 -27.94 -20.47 40.45
C MET A 45 -28.40 -20.52 38.99
N ASP A 46 -29.54 -21.17 38.77
CA ASP A 46 -30.28 -21.08 37.51
C ASP A 46 -30.77 -19.63 37.33
N CYS A 47 -30.00 -18.85 36.57
CA CYS A 47 -30.40 -17.53 36.14
C CYS A 47 -31.52 -17.67 35.10
N SER A 48 -32.75 -17.80 35.59
CA SER A 48 -33.95 -17.90 34.75
C SER A 48 -34.14 -16.61 33.95
N THR A 49 -33.59 -16.60 32.74
CA THR A 49 -33.81 -15.54 31.76
C THR A 49 -35.29 -15.48 31.41
N VAL A 50 -35.98 -14.45 31.90
CA VAL A 50 -37.42 -14.28 31.71
C VAL A 50 -37.70 -14.01 30.22
N LEU A 51 -38.11 -15.06 29.51
CA LEU A 51 -38.45 -15.01 28.09
C LEU A 51 -39.74 -14.20 27.89
N ARG A 52 -39.59 -12.94 27.45
CA ARG A 52 -40.73 -12.09 27.07
C ARG A 52 -41.30 -12.57 25.73
N VAL A 53 -42.48 -13.18 25.76
CA VAL A 53 -43.22 -13.58 24.56
C VAL A 53 -44.15 -12.44 24.11
N LYS A 54 -44.04 -12.04 22.85
CA LYS A 54 -44.90 -11.03 22.20
C LYS A 54 -45.63 -11.69 21.04
N THR A 55 -46.95 -11.72 21.08
CA THR A 55 -47.78 -12.28 20.00
C THR A 55 -48.08 -11.23 18.93
N LEU A 56 -47.90 -11.61 17.66
CA LEU A 56 -48.14 -10.77 16.49
C LEU A 56 -49.01 -11.54 15.49
N HIS A 57 -50.01 -10.88 14.91
CA HIS A 57 -50.78 -11.45 13.81
C HIS A 57 -50.12 -11.11 12.47
N ILE A 58 -49.79 -12.14 11.69
CA ILE A 58 -49.10 -12.02 10.41
C ILE A 58 -49.79 -12.86 9.33
N SER A 59 -49.65 -12.45 8.07
CA SER A 59 -50.05 -13.17 6.88
C SER A 59 -48.87 -13.96 6.32
N SER A 60 -48.83 -15.27 6.57
CA SER A 60 -47.75 -16.15 6.10
C SER A 60 -47.45 -16.05 4.60
N PRO A 61 -48.46 -15.94 3.68
CA PRO A 61 -48.19 -15.75 2.25
C PRO A 61 -47.43 -14.47 1.92
N ILE A 62 -47.67 -13.37 2.64
CA ILE A 62 -46.97 -12.08 2.41
C ILE A 62 -45.51 -12.20 2.83
N LEU A 63 -45.24 -12.82 3.99
CA LEU A 63 -43.88 -13.02 4.47
C LEU A 63 -43.10 -13.99 3.58
N ALA A 64 -43.70 -15.12 3.22
CA ALA A 64 -43.12 -16.14 2.34
C ALA A 64 -42.78 -15.58 0.94
N ALA A 65 -43.61 -14.71 0.37
CA ALA A 65 -43.36 -14.09 -0.93
C ALA A 65 -42.21 -13.05 -0.92
N LYS A 66 -41.79 -12.59 0.26
CA LYS A 66 -40.80 -11.51 0.45
C LYS A 66 -39.48 -11.99 1.06
N SER A 67 -39.43 -13.22 1.58
CA SER A 67 -38.30 -13.80 2.32
C SER A 67 -38.24 -15.31 2.10
N PRO A 68 -37.14 -15.86 1.56
CA PRO A 68 -36.97 -17.30 1.45
C PRO A 68 -36.80 -17.97 2.82
N PHE A 69 -36.31 -17.27 3.86
CA PHE A 69 -36.33 -17.74 5.25
C PHE A 69 -37.78 -18.02 5.71
N PHE A 70 -38.68 -17.04 5.58
CA PHE A 70 -40.08 -17.24 5.98
C PHE A 70 -40.81 -18.24 5.08
N TYR A 71 -40.47 -18.33 3.79
CA TYR A 71 -40.97 -19.39 2.92
C TYR A 71 -40.63 -20.77 3.50
N LYS A 72 -39.34 -21.06 3.74
CA LYS A 72 -38.85 -22.32 4.35
C LYS A 72 -39.56 -22.61 5.68
N LEU A 73 -39.69 -21.58 6.54
CA LEU A 73 -40.32 -21.70 7.87
C LEU A 73 -41.78 -22.16 7.80
N PHE A 74 -42.53 -21.75 6.76
CA PHE A 74 -43.92 -22.13 6.57
C PHE A 74 -44.12 -23.35 5.64
N SER A 75 -43.12 -23.74 4.82
CA SER A 75 -43.27 -24.80 3.81
C SER A 75 -42.61 -26.15 4.13
N ASN A 76 -41.64 -26.20 5.05
CA ASN A 76 -40.70 -27.34 5.11
C ASN A 76 -41.19 -28.62 5.82
N GLY A 77 -42.47 -28.76 6.17
CA GLY A 77 -42.98 -29.98 6.83
C GLY A 77 -42.42 -30.25 8.24
N MET A 78 -41.70 -29.28 8.80
CA MET A 78 -41.23 -29.28 10.19
C MET A 78 -42.39 -28.96 11.14
N ARG A 79 -42.22 -29.24 12.45
CA ARG A 79 -43.29 -29.06 13.46
C ARG A 79 -43.90 -27.66 13.45
N GLU A 80 -43.13 -26.64 13.10
CA GLU A 80 -43.52 -25.24 13.00
C GLU A 80 -44.51 -24.98 11.84
N SER A 81 -44.42 -25.74 10.75
CA SER A 81 -45.29 -25.58 9.57
C SER A 81 -46.72 -26.12 9.79
N GLU A 82 -46.90 -27.03 10.74
CA GLU A 82 -48.22 -27.55 11.16
C GLU A 82 -48.85 -26.71 12.29
N GLN A 83 -48.10 -25.79 12.90
CA GLN A 83 -48.54 -24.99 14.04
C GLN A 83 -49.16 -23.66 13.61
N ARG A 84 -50.32 -23.33 14.22
CA ARG A 84 -50.96 -22.00 14.06
C ARG A 84 -50.18 -20.84 14.71
N HIS A 85 -49.19 -21.16 15.55
CA HIS A 85 -48.35 -20.19 16.24
C HIS A 85 -46.89 -20.59 16.06
N VAL A 86 -46.11 -19.73 15.41
CA VAL A 86 -44.66 -19.93 15.22
C VAL A 86 -43.91 -19.01 16.17
N THR A 87 -43.04 -19.57 17.01
CA THR A 87 -42.25 -18.81 17.98
C THR A 87 -40.87 -18.52 17.40
N LEU A 88 -40.57 -17.26 17.14
CA LEU A 88 -39.27 -16.82 16.64
C LEU A 88 -38.44 -16.27 17.80
N ARG A 89 -37.26 -16.87 18.05
CA ARG A 89 -36.33 -16.39 19.09
C ARG A 89 -35.44 -15.29 18.52
N ILE A 90 -35.43 -14.15 19.19
CA ILE A 90 -34.62 -12.97 18.87
C ILE A 90 -33.93 -12.46 20.14
N ASN A 91 -32.85 -11.71 19.97
CA ASN A 91 -32.24 -10.97 21.07
C ASN A 91 -33.09 -9.71 21.35
N ALA A 92 -33.07 -9.22 22.60
CA ALA A 92 -33.87 -8.05 22.97
C ALA A 92 -33.50 -6.77 22.18
N SER A 93 -32.23 -6.64 21.78
CA SER A 93 -31.75 -5.57 20.89
C SER A 93 -32.32 -5.64 19.47
N GLU A 94 -32.71 -6.82 19.00
CA GLU A 94 -33.23 -7.03 17.63
C GLU A 94 -34.73 -6.73 17.50
N GLU A 95 -35.46 -6.54 18.61
CA GLU A 95 -36.93 -6.38 18.58
C GLU A 95 -37.35 -5.19 17.72
N ALA A 96 -36.74 -4.02 17.89
CA ALA A 96 -37.08 -2.82 17.13
C ALA A 96 -36.82 -3.00 15.62
N ALA A 97 -35.64 -3.53 15.27
CA ALA A 97 -35.24 -3.78 13.89
C ALA A 97 -36.14 -4.81 13.20
N LEU A 98 -36.54 -5.89 13.90
CA LEU A 98 -37.48 -6.87 13.34
C LEU A 98 -38.88 -6.29 13.18
N MET A 99 -39.37 -5.50 14.15
CA MET A 99 -40.69 -4.85 14.02
C MET A 99 -40.74 -3.92 12.80
N GLU A 100 -39.67 -3.17 12.54
CA GLU A 100 -39.57 -2.29 11.38
C GLU A 100 -39.36 -3.06 10.06
N LEU A 101 -38.58 -4.15 10.07
CA LEU A 101 -38.49 -5.07 8.93
C LEU A 101 -39.85 -5.68 8.58
N LEU A 102 -40.62 -6.12 9.57
CA LEU A 102 -41.98 -6.63 9.36
C LEU A 102 -42.88 -5.53 8.79
N ASN A 103 -42.84 -4.31 9.33
CA ASN A 103 -43.55 -3.16 8.78
C ASN A 103 -43.20 -2.92 7.30
N PHE A 104 -41.91 -3.00 6.93
CA PHE A 104 -41.45 -2.91 5.55
C PHE A 104 -42.00 -4.04 4.66
N MET A 105 -42.12 -5.28 5.16
CA MET A 105 -42.67 -6.38 4.36
C MET A 105 -44.14 -6.17 3.95
N TYR A 106 -44.93 -5.43 4.74
CA TYR A 106 -46.31 -5.02 4.40
C TYR A 106 -46.39 -3.70 3.62
N SER A 107 -45.66 -2.67 4.05
CA SER A 107 -45.79 -1.30 3.52
C SER A 107 -44.78 -0.94 2.42
N ASN A 108 -43.67 -1.67 2.32
CA ASN A 108 -42.46 -1.33 1.56
C ASN A 108 -41.83 0.02 1.94
N ASN A 109 -42.05 0.49 3.18
CA ASN A 109 -41.45 1.70 3.72
C ASN A 109 -40.83 1.45 5.11
N LEU A 110 -39.92 2.32 5.54
CA LEU A 110 -39.33 2.32 6.88
C LEU A 110 -39.68 3.63 7.61
N SER A 111 -39.95 3.54 8.92
CA SER A 111 -40.14 4.72 9.78
C SER A 111 -38.82 5.32 10.27
N VAL A 112 -37.78 4.50 10.39
CA VAL A 112 -36.44 4.89 10.86
C VAL A 112 -35.68 5.72 9.82
N THR A 113 -34.94 6.72 10.31
CA THR A 113 -34.21 7.67 9.45
C THR A 113 -32.75 7.86 9.85
N THR A 114 -32.33 7.35 11.02
CA THR A 114 -30.94 7.48 11.47
C THR A 114 -30.07 6.34 10.93
N ALA A 115 -28.78 6.61 10.76
CA ALA A 115 -27.82 5.61 10.27
C ALA A 115 -27.75 4.32 11.13
N PRO A 116 -27.61 4.36 12.47
CA PRO A 116 -27.54 3.13 13.27
C PRO A 116 -28.82 2.29 13.19
N GLU A 117 -30.01 2.90 13.30
CA GLU A 117 -31.28 2.17 13.19
C GLU A 117 -31.46 1.51 11.81
N LEU A 118 -31.07 2.21 10.74
CA LEU A 118 -31.10 1.67 9.38
C LEU A 118 -30.11 0.51 9.19
N LEU A 119 -28.99 0.50 9.91
CA LEU A 119 -28.05 -0.63 9.94
C LEU A 119 -28.61 -1.80 10.73
N ASP A 120 -29.24 -1.58 11.88
CA ASP A 120 -29.89 -2.65 12.65
C ASP A 120 -31.00 -3.33 11.83
N VAL A 121 -31.79 -2.55 11.09
CA VAL A 121 -32.79 -3.08 10.13
C VAL A 121 -32.12 -3.81 8.96
N LEU A 122 -30.96 -3.35 8.47
CA LEU A 122 -30.19 -4.01 7.42
C LEU A 122 -29.62 -5.36 7.91
N MET A 123 -29.12 -5.42 9.15
CA MET A 123 -28.68 -6.64 9.83
C MET A 123 -29.84 -7.64 10.00
N ALA A 124 -31.01 -7.17 10.43
CA ALA A 124 -32.21 -8.00 10.51
C ALA A 124 -32.64 -8.49 9.10
N ALA A 125 -32.55 -7.63 8.08
CA ALA A 125 -32.88 -7.99 6.71
C ALA A 125 -31.96 -9.07 6.13
N ASP A 126 -30.66 -9.07 6.46
CA ASP A 126 -29.73 -10.16 6.13
C ASP A 126 -30.15 -11.46 6.84
N LYS A 127 -30.32 -11.40 8.17
CA LYS A 127 -30.71 -12.53 9.04
C LYS A 127 -32.00 -13.23 8.59
N PHE A 128 -32.95 -12.48 8.03
CA PHE A 128 -34.24 -12.97 7.54
C PHE A 128 -34.34 -13.05 6.00
N GLU A 129 -33.21 -13.02 5.29
CA GLU A 129 -33.10 -13.18 3.83
C GLU A 129 -33.97 -12.18 3.00
N VAL A 130 -34.22 -10.97 3.51
CA VAL A 130 -35.09 -9.93 2.90
C VAL A 130 -34.27 -8.96 2.03
N ALA A 131 -33.72 -9.47 0.92
CA ALA A 131 -32.81 -8.72 0.03
C ALA A 131 -33.38 -7.39 -0.52
N SER A 132 -34.71 -7.24 -0.62
CA SER A 132 -35.36 -5.99 -1.00
C SER A 132 -35.25 -4.90 0.06
N CYS A 133 -35.28 -5.27 1.35
CA CYS A 133 -35.07 -4.35 2.47
C CYS A 133 -33.59 -3.94 2.56
N MET A 134 -32.66 -4.89 2.41
CA MET A 134 -31.21 -4.59 2.37
C MET A 134 -30.86 -3.54 1.31
N ARG A 135 -31.39 -3.68 0.08
CA ARG A 135 -31.22 -2.68 -0.99
C ARG A 135 -31.85 -1.33 -0.65
N TYR A 136 -32.96 -1.33 0.07
CA TYR A 136 -33.66 -0.11 0.48
C TYR A 136 -32.87 0.64 1.57
N CYS A 137 -32.43 -0.04 2.63
CA CYS A 137 -31.56 0.51 3.67
C CYS A 137 -30.24 1.02 3.08
N SER A 138 -29.56 0.21 2.27
CA SER A 138 -28.32 0.58 1.56
C SER A 138 -28.46 1.89 0.77
N ARG A 139 -29.57 2.07 0.06
CA ARG A 139 -29.89 3.31 -0.66
C ARG A 139 -30.16 4.50 0.26
N LEU A 140 -30.89 4.31 1.38
CA LEU A 140 -31.14 5.38 2.34
C LEU A 140 -29.85 5.83 3.04
N LEU A 141 -29.05 4.88 3.52
CA LEU A 141 -27.75 5.11 4.16
C LEU A 141 -26.77 5.87 3.25
N ARG A 142 -26.79 5.59 1.95
CA ARG A 142 -25.98 6.31 0.95
C ARG A 142 -26.50 7.72 0.62
N ASN A 143 -27.79 7.99 0.88
CA ASN A 143 -28.39 9.31 0.70
C ASN A 143 -28.21 10.23 1.92
N LEU A 144 -27.82 9.68 3.08
CA LEU A 144 -27.48 10.46 4.27
C LEU A 144 -26.10 11.14 4.09
N PRO A 145 -25.85 12.29 4.76
CA PRO A 145 -24.52 12.89 4.81
C PRO A 145 -23.50 11.92 5.41
N MET A 146 -22.45 11.62 4.67
CA MET A 146 -21.41 10.69 5.10
C MET A 146 -20.33 11.42 5.92
N THR A 147 -20.09 10.92 7.13
CA THR A 147 -19.01 11.33 8.04
C THR A 147 -17.97 10.21 8.16
N PRO A 148 -16.74 10.46 8.67
CA PRO A 148 -15.74 9.41 8.89
C PRO A 148 -16.26 8.26 9.75
N GLU A 149 -17.01 8.58 10.81
CA GLU A 149 -17.58 7.60 11.75
C GLU A 149 -18.60 6.71 11.05
N SER A 150 -19.52 7.31 10.28
CA SER A 150 -20.50 6.54 9.49
C SER A 150 -19.84 5.67 8.41
N ALA A 151 -18.79 6.19 7.75
CA ALA A 151 -18.08 5.44 6.71
C ALA A 151 -17.31 4.24 7.32
N LEU A 152 -16.70 4.40 8.49
CA LEU A 152 -16.08 3.29 9.22
C LEU A 152 -17.14 2.26 9.65
N LEU A 153 -18.27 2.71 10.21
CA LEU A 153 -19.36 1.83 10.63
C LEU A 153 -19.93 0.99 9.47
N TYR A 154 -20.02 1.56 8.26
CA TYR A 154 -20.45 0.82 7.05
C TYR A 154 -19.41 -0.18 6.54
N LEU A 155 -18.13 -0.03 6.92
CA LEU A 155 -17.03 -0.93 6.53
C LEU A 155 -16.72 -1.99 7.60
N ASP A 156 -17.22 -1.82 8.82
CA ASP A 156 -17.10 -2.78 9.94
C ASP A 156 -18.31 -3.74 10.04
N LEU A 157 -19.18 -3.75 9.03
CA LEU A 157 -20.32 -4.68 8.96
C LEU A 157 -19.84 -6.15 8.86
N PRO A 158 -20.63 -7.12 9.36
CA PRO A 158 -20.27 -8.53 9.27
C PRO A 158 -20.04 -9.01 7.83
N SER A 159 -19.15 -9.99 7.67
CA SER A 159 -18.73 -10.47 6.35
C SER A 159 -19.87 -11.03 5.49
N SER A 160 -20.90 -11.65 6.08
CA SER A 160 -22.11 -12.09 5.34
C SER A 160 -22.78 -10.92 4.62
N VAL A 161 -22.97 -9.81 5.35
CA VAL A 161 -23.60 -8.58 4.90
C VAL A 161 -22.74 -7.85 3.88
N LEU A 162 -21.43 -7.75 4.13
CA LEU A 162 -20.51 -7.09 3.20
C LEU A 162 -20.43 -7.81 1.85
N MET A 163 -20.54 -9.14 1.81
CA MET A 163 -20.54 -9.91 0.57
C MET A 163 -21.87 -9.83 -0.21
N ALA A 164 -22.94 -9.30 0.39
CA ALA A 164 -24.22 -9.12 -0.29
C ALA A 164 -24.14 -8.00 -1.34
N GLU A 165 -24.48 -8.31 -2.60
CA GLU A 165 -24.56 -7.35 -3.72
C GLU A 165 -25.39 -6.10 -3.38
N ALA A 166 -26.42 -6.26 -2.55
CA ALA A 166 -27.26 -5.16 -2.05
C ALA A 166 -26.50 -4.07 -1.28
N VAL A 167 -25.38 -4.41 -0.65
CA VAL A 167 -24.62 -3.55 0.27
C VAL A 167 -23.33 -3.01 -0.38
N GLN A 168 -22.81 -3.69 -1.42
CA GLN A 168 -21.63 -3.24 -2.18
C GLN A 168 -21.65 -1.73 -2.53
N PRO A 169 -22.74 -1.13 -3.08
CA PRO A 169 -22.78 0.29 -3.44
C PRO A 169 -22.69 1.26 -2.26
N LEU A 170 -23.00 0.82 -1.03
CA LEU A 170 -22.82 1.58 0.20
C LEU A 170 -21.35 1.53 0.64
N THR A 171 -20.75 0.33 0.64
CA THR A 171 -19.35 0.14 1.02
C THR A 171 -18.39 0.85 0.07
N ASP A 172 -18.70 0.90 -1.22
CA ASP A 172 -17.88 1.60 -2.21
C ASP A 172 -17.97 3.12 -2.05
N ALA A 173 -19.16 3.63 -1.72
CA ALA A 173 -19.32 5.05 -1.36
C ALA A 173 -18.51 5.39 -0.08
N ALA A 174 -18.53 4.53 0.93
CA ALA A 174 -17.72 4.69 2.15
C ALA A 174 -16.21 4.65 1.86
N LYS A 175 -15.73 3.71 1.03
CA LYS A 175 -14.33 3.65 0.60
C LYS A 175 -13.93 4.92 -0.15
N GLN A 176 -14.73 5.36 -1.13
CA GLN A 176 -14.49 6.56 -1.92
C GLN A 176 -14.47 7.82 -1.05
N TYR A 177 -15.38 7.94 -0.08
CA TYR A 177 -15.40 9.06 0.86
C TYR A 177 -14.11 9.14 1.69
N LEU A 178 -13.69 8.03 2.32
CA LEU A 178 -12.45 7.98 3.12
C LEU A 178 -11.22 8.27 2.25
N ALA A 179 -11.14 7.67 1.05
CA ALA A 179 -10.07 7.91 0.10
C ALA A 179 -9.97 9.38 -0.36
N ALA A 180 -11.12 10.04 -0.58
CA ALA A 180 -11.16 11.45 -0.96
C ALA A 180 -10.82 12.38 0.21
N ARG A 181 -11.34 12.09 1.41
CA ARG A 181 -11.10 12.86 2.64
C ARG A 181 -9.62 12.81 3.06
N TYR A 182 -9.02 11.62 3.03
CA TYR A 182 -7.65 11.36 3.46
C TYR A 182 -6.65 11.24 2.29
N LYS A 183 -6.97 11.87 1.15
CA LYS A 183 -6.13 11.89 -0.06
C LYS A 183 -4.70 12.38 0.22
N ASP A 184 -4.53 13.35 1.11
CA ASP A 184 -3.22 13.78 1.63
C ASP A 184 -3.02 13.24 3.06
N ILE A 185 -2.39 12.06 3.18
CA ILE A 185 -2.04 11.44 4.47
C ILE A 185 -1.12 12.34 5.30
N THR A 186 -0.28 13.19 4.67
CA THR A 186 0.70 14.01 5.41
C THR A 186 0.03 15.14 6.19
N LYS A 187 -1.13 15.63 5.71
CA LYS A 187 -1.94 16.64 6.40
C LYS A 187 -2.75 16.06 7.56
N TYR A 188 -3.20 14.81 7.45
CA TYR A 188 -4.12 14.16 8.39
C TYR A 188 -3.46 13.02 9.19
N GLN A 189 -2.14 13.08 9.40
CA GLN A 189 -1.37 11.93 9.85
C GLN A 189 -1.88 11.34 11.19
N GLU A 190 -2.29 12.18 12.14
CA GLU A 190 -2.79 11.72 13.46
C GLU A 190 -4.16 11.03 13.33
N GLU A 191 -5.11 11.65 12.62
CA GLU A 191 -6.43 11.05 12.32
C GLU A 191 -6.26 9.68 11.63
N VAL A 192 -5.45 9.62 10.57
CA VAL A 192 -5.24 8.38 9.80
C VAL A 192 -4.51 7.33 10.64
N MET A 193 -3.59 7.71 11.52
CA MET A 193 -2.92 6.78 12.44
C MET A 193 -3.89 6.12 13.44
N ALA A 194 -5.00 6.79 13.78
CA ALA A 194 -6.03 6.27 14.68
C ALA A 194 -7.12 5.44 13.98
N LEU A 195 -7.16 5.39 12.64
CA LEU A 195 -8.17 4.63 11.90
C LEU A 195 -8.01 3.11 12.08
N PRO A 196 -9.11 2.34 12.15
CA PRO A 196 -9.07 0.88 12.14
C PRO A 196 -8.71 0.35 10.74
N LEU A 197 -8.40 -0.95 10.68
CA LEU A 197 -7.90 -1.63 9.48
C LEU A 197 -8.74 -1.37 8.21
N ALA A 198 -10.06 -1.46 8.30
CA ALA A 198 -10.95 -1.24 7.17
C ALA A 198 -10.86 0.19 6.58
N GLY A 199 -10.62 1.19 7.44
CA GLY A 199 -10.39 2.58 7.01
C GLY A 199 -9.04 2.76 6.30
N ILE A 200 -7.99 2.11 6.79
CA ILE A 200 -6.68 2.10 6.12
C ILE A 200 -6.74 1.41 4.77
N GLU A 201 -7.39 0.24 4.67
CA GLU A 201 -7.58 -0.46 3.40
C GLU A 201 -8.33 0.40 2.38
N ALA A 202 -9.39 1.10 2.81
CA ALA A 202 -10.13 2.03 1.95
C ALA A 202 -9.22 3.15 1.39
N ILE A 203 -8.39 3.78 2.22
CA ILE A 203 -7.47 4.85 1.80
C ILE A 203 -6.38 4.29 0.87
N LEU A 204 -5.74 3.18 1.24
CA LEU A 204 -4.66 2.56 0.47
C LEU A 204 -5.12 1.97 -0.86
N SER A 205 -6.41 1.63 -0.99
CA SER A 205 -7.04 1.19 -2.25
C SER A 205 -7.07 2.28 -3.33
N SER A 206 -6.83 3.54 -2.99
CA SER A 206 -6.89 4.67 -3.94
C SER A 206 -5.62 4.85 -4.77
N ASP A 207 -5.77 4.95 -6.08
CA ASP A 207 -4.70 5.33 -7.02
C ASP A 207 -4.26 6.80 -6.87
N ASP A 208 -5.16 7.63 -6.34
CA ASP A 208 -5.07 9.09 -6.27
C ASP A 208 -4.31 9.63 -5.04
N LEU A 209 -3.72 8.73 -4.24
CA LEU A 209 -3.13 9.05 -2.94
C LEU A 209 -1.94 10.02 -3.07
N GLN A 210 -2.05 11.23 -2.49
CA GLN A 210 -1.06 12.31 -2.55
C GLN A 210 0.10 12.07 -1.56
N ILE A 211 0.86 11.01 -1.80
CA ILE A 211 2.02 10.62 -1.00
C ILE A 211 3.33 10.79 -1.80
N ALA A 212 4.44 10.96 -1.09
CA ALA A 212 5.76 11.21 -1.66
C ALA A 212 6.24 10.10 -2.62
N SER A 213 6.01 8.84 -2.27
CA SER A 213 6.45 7.64 -3.00
C SER A 213 5.81 6.39 -2.39
N GLU A 214 5.84 5.25 -3.09
CA GLU A 214 5.41 3.98 -2.49
C GLU A 214 6.32 3.53 -1.33
N ASP A 215 7.60 3.93 -1.35
CA ASP A 215 8.51 3.77 -0.21
C ASP A 215 7.96 4.43 1.07
N ALA A 216 7.26 5.56 0.94
CA ALA A 216 6.59 6.25 2.04
C ALA A 216 5.23 5.62 2.40
N VAL A 217 4.52 5.01 1.44
CA VAL A 217 3.35 4.15 1.75
C VAL A 217 3.77 3.00 2.64
N TYR A 218 4.84 2.28 2.27
CA TYR A 218 5.37 1.16 3.03
C TYR A 218 5.79 1.58 4.46
N ASP A 219 6.54 2.68 4.60
CA ASP A 219 6.95 3.20 5.92
C ASP A 219 5.75 3.63 6.77
N PHE A 220 4.73 4.25 6.15
CA PHE A 220 3.49 4.62 6.83
C PHE A 220 2.73 3.38 7.32
N VAL A 221 2.55 2.37 6.45
CA VAL A 221 1.85 1.12 6.78
C VAL A 221 2.56 0.37 7.90
N LEU A 222 3.90 0.28 7.88
CA LEU A 222 4.65 -0.30 9.00
C LEU A 222 4.47 0.51 10.30
N LYS A 223 4.49 1.84 10.24
CA LYS A 223 4.27 2.69 11.43
C LYS A 223 2.88 2.47 12.02
N TRP A 224 1.85 2.44 11.18
CA TRP A 224 0.47 2.17 11.58
C TRP A 224 0.32 0.76 12.17
N ALA A 225 0.80 -0.28 11.47
CA ALA A 225 0.65 -1.66 11.89
C ALA A 225 1.37 -1.96 13.21
N ARG A 226 2.54 -1.34 13.46
CA ARG A 226 3.25 -1.44 14.75
C ARG A 226 2.56 -0.70 15.89
N ALA A 227 1.77 0.33 15.60
CA ALA A 227 1.00 1.07 16.61
C ALA A 227 -0.29 0.33 16.98
N GLN A 228 -1.01 -0.21 15.99
CA GLN A 228 -2.29 -0.90 16.18
C GLN A 228 -2.13 -2.37 16.59
N TYR A 229 -1.05 -3.04 16.16
CA TYR A 229 -0.75 -4.44 16.48
C TYR A 229 0.64 -4.58 17.13
N PRO A 230 0.72 -4.44 18.47
CA PRO A 230 1.98 -4.58 19.20
C PRO A 230 2.57 -6.00 19.11
N LYS A 231 1.70 -7.03 19.09
CA LYS A 231 2.10 -8.43 18.97
C LYS A 231 2.61 -8.75 17.55
N LEU A 232 3.69 -9.51 17.47
CA LEU A 232 4.36 -9.83 16.21
C LEU A 232 3.47 -10.64 15.25
N GLU A 233 2.82 -11.69 15.75
CA GLU A 233 2.06 -12.62 14.90
C GLU A 233 0.79 -11.98 14.31
N GLU A 234 -0.02 -11.30 15.13
CA GLU A 234 -1.18 -10.52 14.67
C GLU A 234 -0.76 -9.47 13.62
N ARG A 235 0.38 -8.80 13.85
CA ARG A 235 0.93 -7.81 12.91
C ARG A 235 1.35 -8.44 11.59
N ARG A 236 2.00 -9.61 11.60
CA ARG A 236 2.41 -10.36 10.40
C ARG A 236 1.21 -10.82 9.60
N GLU A 237 0.21 -11.39 10.25
CA GLU A 237 -1.03 -11.83 9.62
C GLU A 237 -1.72 -10.65 8.89
N VAL A 238 -1.93 -9.53 9.58
CA VAL A 238 -2.57 -8.34 8.99
C VAL A 238 -1.71 -7.72 7.88
N LEU A 239 -0.39 -7.62 8.06
CA LEU A 239 0.50 -7.07 7.04
C LEU A 239 0.56 -7.96 5.79
N GLY A 240 0.76 -9.27 5.95
CA GLY A 240 0.93 -10.22 4.87
C GLY A 240 -0.37 -10.53 4.12
N SER A 241 -1.45 -10.83 4.83
CA SER A 241 -2.72 -11.24 4.21
C SER A 241 -3.54 -10.05 3.69
N ARG A 242 -3.61 -8.96 4.48
CA ARG A 242 -4.53 -7.85 4.23
C ARG A 242 -3.86 -6.62 3.63
N LEU A 243 -2.78 -6.09 4.21
CA LEU A 243 -2.21 -4.82 3.78
C LEU A 243 -1.24 -4.91 2.59
N ALA A 244 -0.48 -6.00 2.46
CA ALA A 244 0.51 -6.18 1.39
C ALA A 244 -0.09 -6.01 0.00
N ARG A 245 -1.36 -6.42 -0.21
CA ARG A 245 -2.03 -6.31 -1.52
C ARG A 245 -2.24 -4.87 -1.99
N PHE A 246 -2.21 -3.89 -1.09
CA PHE A 246 -2.36 -2.48 -1.40
C PHE A 246 -1.01 -1.77 -1.57
N ILE A 247 0.10 -2.36 -1.11
CA ILE A 247 1.44 -1.82 -1.31
C ILE A 247 1.95 -2.23 -2.70
N ARG A 248 2.38 -1.25 -3.49
CA ARG A 248 2.83 -1.44 -4.88
C ARG A 248 4.33 -1.70 -4.93
N PHE A 249 4.76 -2.84 -4.39
CA PHE A 249 6.17 -3.28 -4.40
C PHE A 249 6.90 -3.06 -5.76
N PRO A 250 6.28 -3.28 -6.94
CA PRO A 250 6.90 -2.97 -8.23
C PRO A 250 7.33 -1.51 -8.44
N TYR A 251 6.79 -0.56 -7.67
CA TYR A 251 7.11 0.87 -7.70
C TYR A 251 7.99 1.35 -6.53
N MET A 252 8.31 0.48 -5.57
CA MET A 252 9.26 0.79 -4.49
C MET A 252 10.71 0.79 -5.00
N THR A 253 11.62 1.44 -4.27
CA THR A 253 13.05 1.45 -4.61
C THR A 253 13.71 0.11 -4.29
N CYS A 254 14.72 -0.31 -5.06
CA CYS A 254 15.45 -1.56 -4.78
C CYS A 254 16.10 -1.57 -3.39
N ARG A 255 16.54 -0.40 -2.90
CA ARG A 255 17.04 -0.21 -1.53
C ARG A 255 15.95 -0.49 -0.48
N LYS A 256 14.70 -0.10 -0.73
CA LYS A 256 13.58 -0.40 0.16
C LYS A 256 13.15 -1.86 0.05
N LEU A 257 13.05 -2.43 -1.16
CA LEU A 257 12.77 -3.85 -1.36
C LEU A 257 13.76 -4.76 -0.61
N LYS A 258 15.06 -4.42 -0.62
CA LYS A 258 16.08 -5.12 0.19
C LYS A 258 15.79 -5.02 1.70
N LYS A 259 15.23 -3.91 2.19
CA LYS A 259 14.81 -3.77 3.60
C LYS A 259 13.55 -4.57 3.94
N VAL A 260 12.67 -4.85 2.98
CA VAL A 260 11.50 -5.73 3.18
C VAL A 260 11.96 -7.14 3.51
N LEU A 261 12.94 -7.68 2.76
CA LEU A 261 13.52 -9.01 3.02
C LEU A 261 14.19 -9.14 4.39
N THR A 262 14.67 -8.03 4.97
CA THR A 262 15.30 -8.00 6.30
C THR A 262 14.37 -7.52 7.41
N SER A 263 13.06 -7.39 7.15
CA SER A 263 12.08 -6.91 8.12
C SER A 263 11.42 -8.08 8.85
N ASN A 264 11.42 -8.01 10.18
CA ASN A 264 10.72 -9.01 11.01
C ASN A 264 9.18 -8.87 10.95
N ASP A 265 8.66 -7.76 10.41
CA ASP A 265 7.23 -7.45 10.37
C ASP A 265 6.46 -8.26 9.31
N PHE A 266 7.16 -8.92 8.39
CA PHE A 266 6.60 -9.83 7.40
C PHE A 266 7.18 -11.23 7.59
N ASP A 267 6.43 -12.24 7.18
CA ASP A 267 6.97 -13.58 7.00
C ASP A 267 7.97 -13.62 5.85
N HIS A 268 9.02 -14.44 6.00
CA HIS A 268 10.10 -14.51 5.03
C HIS A 268 9.62 -14.99 3.65
N GLU A 269 8.66 -15.92 3.60
CA GLU A 269 8.09 -16.43 2.35
C GLU A 269 7.25 -15.36 1.63
N VAL A 270 6.39 -14.66 2.38
CA VAL A 270 5.52 -13.59 1.85
C VAL A 270 6.35 -12.42 1.35
N SER A 271 7.33 -11.96 2.12
CA SER A 271 8.24 -10.88 1.72
C SER A 271 9.09 -11.27 0.51
N SER A 272 9.64 -12.50 0.48
CA SER A 272 10.40 -13.02 -0.66
C SER A 272 9.56 -13.05 -1.94
N LYS A 273 8.32 -13.56 -1.87
CA LYS A 273 7.39 -13.61 -3.01
C LYS A 273 7.10 -12.22 -3.57
N LEU A 274 6.72 -11.27 -2.72
CA LEU A 274 6.39 -9.89 -3.10
C LEU A 274 7.59 -9.14 -3.70
N VAL A 275 8.80 -9.37 -3.17
CA VAL A 275 10.02 -8.74 -3.68
C VAL A 275 10.44 -9.36 -5.02
N LEU A 276 10.35 -10.69 -5.18
CA LEU A 276 10.63 -11.35 -6.46
C LEU A 276 9.66 -10.90 -7.56
N GLU A 277 8.35 -10.87 -7.27
CA GLU A 277 7.30 -10.35 -8.17
C GLU A 277 7.61 -8.90 -8.61
N ALA A 278 7.99 -8.03 -7.67
CA ALA A 278 8.40 -6.66 -7.95
C ALA A 278 9.67 -6.56 -8.81
N LEU A 279 10.67 -7.43 -8.58
CA LEU A 279 11.91 -7.46 -9.36
C LEU A 279 11.67 -7.97 -10.79
N PHE A 280 10.85 -9.01 -10.97
CA PHE A 280 10.47 -9.48 -12.31
C PHE A 280 9.71 -8.41 -13.09
N PHE A 281 8.71 -7.75 -12.49
CA PHE A 281 8.01 -6.64 -13.14
C PHE A 281 8.97 -5.51 -13.53
N LYS A 282 9.93 -5.14 -12.66
CA LYS A 282 10.94 -4.11 -12.97
C LYS A 282 11.90 -4.51 -14.10
N ALA A 283 12.16 -5.80 -14.28
CA ALA A 283 13.01 -6.34 -15.34
C ALA A 283 12.28 -6.47 -16.69
N GLU A 284 10.96 -6.53 -16.68
CA GLU A 284 10.13 -6.65 -17.89
C GLU A 284 10.22 -5.43 -18.81
N ALA A 285 9.94 -5.66 -20.10
CA ALA A 285 10.00 -4.61 -21.11
C ALA A 285 8.89 -3.56 -20.93
N PRO A 286 9.11 -2.26 -21.23
CA PRO A 286 8.10 -1.20 -21.00
C PRO A 286 6.76 -1.36 -21.74
N HIS A 287 6.68 -2.22 -22.76
CA HIS A 287 5.40 -2.58 -23.39
C HIS A 287 4.66 -3.67 -22.58
N ARG A 288 5.37 -4.69 -22.06
CA ARG A 288 4.81 -5.72 -21.18
C ARG A 288 4.38 -5.16 -19.83
N GLN A 289 5.16 -4.26 -19.23
CA GLN A 289 4.76 -3.52 -18.03
C GLN A 289 3.43 -2.78 -18.24
N ARG A 290 3.23 -2.16 -19.42
CA ARG A 290 1.96 -1.49 -19.76
C ARG A 290 0.81 -2.49 -20.01
N SER A 291 1.07 -3.65 -20.61
CA SER A 291 0.07 -4.71 -20.77
C SER A 291 -0.41 -5.23 -19.40
N LEU A 292 0.51 -5.60 -18.51
CA LEU A 292 0.21 -6.07 -17.16
C LEU A 292 -0.54 -5.03 -16.31
N ALA A 293 -0.27 -3.74 -16.52
CA ALA A 293 -0.99 -2.64 -15.87
C ALA A 293 -2.36 -2.31 -16.51
N ALA A 294 -2.62 -2.78 -17.74
CA ALA A 294 -3.86 -2.52 -18.50
C ALA A 294 -4.83 -3.72 -18.53
N GLU A 295 -4.38 -4.93 -18.16
CA GLU A 295 -5.25 -6.10 -18.03
C GLU A 295 -6.28 -5.91 -16.92
N GLU A 296 -7.57 -5.88 -17.31
CA GLU A 296 -8.75 -5.50 -16.50
C GLU A 296 -9.12 -6.47 -15.35
N SER A 297 -8.19 -7.33 -14.91
CA SER A 297 -8.31 -8.21 -13.74
C SER A 297 -8.33 -7.39 -12.44
N ALA A 298 -9.45 -6.69 -12.20
CA ALA A 298 -9.56 -5.42 -11.47
C ALA A 298 -9.12 -5.40 -9.99
N SER A 299 -8.88 -6.55 -9.36
CA SER A 299 -8.51 -6.66 -7.93
C SER A 299 -7.07 -7.08 -7.67
N LEU A 300 -6.43 -7.83 -8.58
CA LEU A 300 -5.06 -8.33 -8.41
C LEU A 300 -4.03 -7.43 -9.10
N ASN A 301 -4.33 -6.96 -10.32
CA ASN A 301 -3.37 -6.20 -11.13
C ASN A 301 -3.15 -4.75 -10.67
N ARG A 302 -3.95 -4.23 -9.72
CA ARG A 302 -3.79 -2.87 -9.14
C ARG A 302 -2.41 -2.60 -8.54
N ARG A 303 -1.64 -3.64 -8.18
CA ARG A 303 -0.24 -3.52 -7.71
C ARG A 303 0.75 -3.10 -8.80
N PHE A 304 0.39 -3.32 -10.07
CA PHE A 304 1.17 -2.96 -11.26
C PHE A 304 0.74 -1.60 -11.86
N ILE A 305 -0.23 -0.90 -11.26
CA ILE A 305 -0.64 0.44 -11.65
C ILE A 305 0.17 1.47 -10.84
N GLU A 306 0.69 2.53 -11.47
CA GLU A 306 1.40 3.61 -10.78
C GLU A 306 0.40 4.53 -10.04
N ARG A 307 0.67 4.90 -8.77
CA ARG A 307 -0.13 5.94 -8.08
C ARG A 307 0.21 7.34 -8.58
N ALA A 308 -0.67 8.31 -8.30
CA ALA A 308 -0.42 9.73 -8.47
C ALA A 308 0.57 10.31 -7.42
N TYR A 309 1.81 9.81 -7.38
CA TYR A 309 2.83 10.26 -6.41
C TYR A 309 3.15 11.75 -6.54
N LYS A 310 3.40 12.41 -5.40
CA LYS A 310 3.85 13.81 -5.32
C LYS A 310 5.24 14.02 -5.94
N TYR A 311 6.09 12.99 -5.93
CA TYR A 311 7.43 13.02 -6.52
C TYR A 311 7.61 11.93 -7.58
N ARG A 312 8.25 12.28 -8.69
CA ARG A 312 8.42 11.40 -9.85
C ARG A 312 9.39 10.26 -9.56
N PRO A 313 9.02 8.98 -9.77
CA PRO A 313 9.97 7.89 -9.70
C PRO A 313 11.16 8.12 -10.65
N VAL A 314 12.33 7.67 -10.23
CA VAL A 314 13.56 7.70 -11.04
C VAL A 314 14.19 6.33 -11.06
N LYS A 315 14.76 5.95 -12.21
CA LYS A 315 15.57 4.73 -12.32
C LYS A 315 17.01 5.12 -12.03
N VAL A 316 17.63 4.45 -11.06
CA VAL A 316 18.99 4.72 -10.60
C VAL A 316 19.86 3.51 -10.90
N VAL A 317 20.99 3.72 -11.58
CA VAL A 317 22.03 2.72 -11.77
C VAL A 317 23.27 3.20 -11.02
N GLU A 318 23.63 2.49 -9.96
CA GLU A 318 24.79 2.79 -9.12
C GLU A 318 25.99 1.93 -9.55
N PHE A 319 27.18 2.54 -9.58
CA PHE A 319 28.44 1.87 -9.85
C PHE A 319 29.40 2.17 -8.69
N GLU A 320 29.92 1.12 -8.05
CA GLU A 320 30.84 1.25 -6.90
C GLU A 320 32.30 1.44 -7.35
N LEU A 321 32.67 0.89 -8.52
CA LEU A 321 34.04 0.86 -9.04
C LEU A 321 34.10 1.46 -10.46
N PRO A 322 35.21 2.12 -10.85
CA PRO A 322 36.42 2.39 -10.05
C PRO A 322 36.28 3.58 -9.09
N ARG A 323 35.21 4.36 -9.19
CA ARG A 323 34.80 5.41 -8.25
C ARG A 323 33.28 5.32 -8.09
N GLN A 324 32.76 5.70 -6.93
CA GLN A 324 31.31 5.70 -6.72
C GLN A 324 30.66 6.76 -7.61
N GLN A 325 29.80 6.30 -8.53
CA GLN A 325 29.05 7.14 -9.47
C GLN A 325 27.65 6.56 -9.67
N CYS A 326 26.69 7.40 -10.01
CA CYS A 326 25.36 6.94 -10.43
C CYS A 326 24.91 7.60 -11.74
N VAL A 327 23.98 6.91 -12.39
CA VAL A 327 23.21 7.40 -13.54
C VAL A 327 21.75 7.38 -13.14
N VAL A 328 21.05 8.51 -13.28
CA VAL A 328 19.66 8.66 -12.87
C VAL A 328 18.82 9.08 -14.07
N TYR A 329 17.83 8.26 -14.40
CA TYR A 329 16.89 8.51 -15.49
C TYR A 329 15.59 9.07 -14.92
N LEU A 330 15.24 10.28 -15.38
CA LEU A 330 13.95 10.93 -15.16
C LEU A 330 13.23 11.06 -16.51
N ASP A 331 12.19 10.24 -16.71
CA ASP A 331 11.26 10.41 -17.84
C ASP A 331 10.08 11.29 -17.40
N LEU A 332 9.68 12.24 -18.25
CA LEU A 332 8.51 13.12 -18.03
C LEU A 332 7.59 13.02 -19.26
N LYS A 333 6.29 12.86 -19.08
CA LYS A 333 5.32 12.88 -20.19
C LYS A 333 5.13 14.29 -20.74
N ARG A 334 4.72 14.43 -22.01
CA ARG A 334 4.39 15.74 -22.62
C ARG A 334 3.35 16.53 -21.79
N GLU A 335 2.31 15.88 -21.29
CA GLU A 335 1.30 16.50 -20.39
C GLU A 335 1.92 17.04 -19.10
N GLU A 336 2.88 16.29 -18.53
CA GLU A 336 3.54 16.65 -17.27
C GLU A 336 4.51 17.82 -17.48
N CYS A 337 5.18 17.86 -18.63
CA CYS A 337 5.90 19.04 -19.07
C CYS A 337 4.96 20.23 -19.24
N ALA A 338 3.81 20.08 -19.93
CA ALA A 338 2.86 21.17 -20.15
C ALA A 338 2.39 21.83 -18.84
N ASN A 339 2.14 21.02 -17.80
CA ASN A 339 1.78 21.49 -16.46
C ASN A 339 2.88 22.28 -15.72
N LEU A 340 4.11 22.33 -16.25
CA LEU A 340 5.16 23.21 -15.72
C LEU A 340 5.02 24.66 -16.21
N PHE A 341 4.29 24.94 -17.29
CA PHE A 341 4.16 26.31 -17.79
C PHE A 341 3.21 27.14 -16.89
N PRO A 342 3.50 28.43 -16.61
CA PRO A 342 4.70 29.21 -16.98
C PRO A 342 5.85 29.14 -15.95
N SER A 343 5.60 28.67 -14.73
CA SER A 343 6.56 28.74 -13.60
C SER A 343 6.47 27.55 -12.63
N GLY A 344 5.78 26.48 -13.04
CA GLY A 344 5.65 25.22 -12.33
C GLY A 344 6.96 24.42 -12.25
N ARG A 345 6.96 23.46 -11.32
CA ARG A 345 8.11 22.62 -11.00
C ARG A 345 7.65 21.19 -10.71
N VAL A 346 8.42 20.21 -11.17
CA VAL A 346 8.27 18.80 -10.79
C VAL A 346 9.57 18.33 -10.15
N TYR A 347 9.45 17.54 -9.07
CA TYR A 347 10.58 17.00 -8.31
C TYR A 347 10.61 15.48 -8.45
N SER A 348 11.79 14.89 -8.52
CA SER A 348 11.96 13.44 -8.44
C SER A 348 11.85 12.94 -7.00
N GLN A 349 11.61 11.63 -6.86
CA GLN A 349 11.90 10.90 -5.64
C GLN A 349 13.40 11.02 -5.31
N ALA A 350 13.72 10.92 -4.03
CA ALA A 350 15.10 11.03 -3.56
C ALA A 350 15.90 9.76 -3.89
N PHE A 351 16.96 9.90 -4.68
CA PHE A 351 17.98 8.87 -4.88
C PHE A 351 19.15 9.11 -3.92
N HIS A 352 20.08 8.15 -3.82
CA HIS A 352 21.20 8.26 -2.90
C HIS A 352 22.54 8.02 -3.58
N LEU A 353 23.59 8.63 -3.05
CA LEU A 353 24.98 8.38 -3.43
C LEU A 353 25.90 8.77 -2.28
N GLY A 354 26.93 7.96 -1.99
CA GLY A 354 27.84 8.25 -0.87
C GLY A 354 27.12 8.36 0.48
N GLY A 355 25.98 7.69 0.62
CA GLY A 355 25.08 7.81 1.78
C GLY A 355 24.18 9.05 1.78
N GLN A 356 24.49 10.08 0.99
CA GLN A 356 23.71 11.32 0.90
C GLN A 356 22.50 11.18 -0.02
N GLY A 357 21.44 11.93 0.29
CA GLY A 357 20.20 11.96 -0.49
C GLY A 357 20.18 13.12 -1.49
N PHE A 358 19.78 12.85 -2.72
CA PHE A 358 19.69 13.81 -3.82
C PHE A 358 18.34 13.72 -4.53
N PHE A 359 17.92 14.79 -5.19
CA PHE A 359 16.72 14.83 -6.02
C PHE A 359 16.97 15.68 -7.28
N LEU A 360 16.27 15.36 -8.36
CA LEU A 360 16.20 16.21 -9.55
C LEU A 360 14.97 17.12 -9.46
N SER A 361 15.06 18.34 -10.00
CA SER A 361 13.89 19.20 -10.20
C SER A 361 13.88 19.80 -11.60
N ALA A 362 12.79 19.60 -12.33
CA ALA A 362 12.56 20.13 -13.66
C ALA A 362 11.55 21.29 -13.59
N HIS A 363 11.92 22.43 -14.16
CA HIS A 363 11.20 23.70 -14.01
C HIS A 363 10.93 24.31 -15.39
N CYS A 364 9.81 25.03 -15.52
CA CYS A 364 9.71 26.11 -16.50
C CYS A 364 10.28 27.40 -15.87
N ASN A 365 11.34 27.96 -16.45
CA ASN A 365 11.94 29.21 -15.99
C ASN A 365 11.72 30.30 -17.05
N MET A 366 11.43 31.53 -16.63
CA MET A 366 11.62 32.68 -17.52
C MET A 366 13.11 33.03 -17.57
N ASP A 367 13.69 33.12 -18.77
CA ASP A 367 15.02 33.71 -18.92
C ASP A 367 14.91 35.25 -18.87
N GLN A 368 15.66 35.86 -17.96
CA GLN A 368 15.63 37.30 -17.70
C GLN A 368 16.32 38.12 -18.80
N GLN A 369 17.19 37.50 -19.61
CA GLN A 369 17.90 38.19 -20.69
C GLN A 369 17.13 38.15 -22.01
N SER A 370 16.49 37.02 -22.33
CA SER A 370 15.82 36.80 -23.62
C SER A 370 14.29 36.89 -23.56
N SER A 371 13.71 37.06 -22.37
CA SER A 371 12.26 37.22 -22.13
C SER A 371 11.39 36.06 -22.65
N PHE A 372 11.95 34.84 -22.78
CA PHE A 372 11.20 33.64 -23.09
C PHE A 372 11.27 32.60 -21.97
N HIS A 373 10.20 31.80 -21.86
CA HIS A 373 10.17 30.63 -21.00
C HIS A 373 11.05 29.52 -21.58
N CYS A 374 11.77 28.79 -20.73
CA CYS A 374 12.67 27.71 -21.11
C CYS A 374 12.65 26.57 -20.07
N PHE A 375 13.03 25.36 -20.52
CA PHE A 375 13.10 24.19 -19.66
C PHE A 375 14.43 24.15 -18.91
N GLY A 376 14.39 24.12 -17.58
CA GLY A 376 15.57 23.97 -16.73
C GLY A 376 15.54 22.71 -15.90
N LEU A 377 16.73 22.16 -15.62
CA LEU A 377 16.93 20.98 -14.79
C LEU A 377 17.99 21.27 -13.73
N PHE A 378 17.70 20.85 -12.50
CA PHE A 378 18.53 21.06 -11.33
C PHE A 378 18.69 19.76 -10.53
N LEU A 379 19.84 19.63 -9.87
CA LEU A 379 20.18 18.64 -8.87
C LEU A 379 20.18 19.33 -7.50
N GLY A 380 19.35 18.86 -6.57
CA GLY A 380 19.34 19.28 -5.18
C GLY A 380 19.86 18.19 -4.24
N MET A 381 20.50 18.59 -3.15
CA MET A 381 20.84 17.70 -2.04
C MET A 381 19.79 17.84 -0.94
N GLN A 382 19.33 16.73 -0.39
CA GLN A 382 18.41 16.72 0.75
C GLN A 382 19.16 17.10 2.04
N GLU A 383 18.61 18.02 2.83
CA GLU A 383 19.28 18.56 4.02
C GLU A 383 19.41 17.52 5.14
N LYS A 384 20.56 16.82 5.18
CA LYS A 384 20.95 15.95 6.30
C LYS A 384 22.45 16.07 6.63
N GLY A 385 22.78 17.12 7.38
CA GLY A 385 24.05 17.26 8.08
C GLY A 385 24.98 18.36 7.55
N SER A 386 25.92 18.77 8.40
CA SER A 386 26.88 19.87 8.17
C SER A 386 28.08 19.50 7.27
N VAL A 387 27.97 18.43 6.48
CA VAL A 387 29.09 17.88 5.70
C VAL A 387 29.03 18.41 4.27
N SER A 388 30.12 19.00 3.80
CA SER A 388 30.25 19.42 2.41
C SER A 388 30.43 18.22 1.49
N PHE A 389 29.65 18.14 0.42
CA PHE A 389 29.68 17.00 -0.52
C PHE A 389 29.92 17.52 -1.95
N ALA A 390 31.07 17.15 -2.51
CA ALA A 390 31.48 17.55 -3.86
C ALA A 390 30.90 16.60 -4.92
N VAL A 391 30.43 17.19 -6.02
CA VAL A 391 29.70 16.53 -7.11
C VAL A 391 30.12 17.13 -8.44
N ASP A 392 30.88 16.39 -9.25
CA ASP A 392 30.81 16.57 -10.71
C ASP A 392 29.40 16.18 -11.19
N TYR A 393 28.86 16.81 -12.22
CA TYR A 393 27.58 16.39 -12.80
C TYR A 393 27.48 16.66 -14.30
N GLU A 394 26.74 15.79 -15.00
CA GLU A 394 26.38 15.94 -16.40
C GLU A 394 24.89 15.69 -16.61
N PHE A 395 24.21 16.64 -17.24
CA PHE A 395 22.84 16.47 -17.72
C PHE A 395 22.88 16.14 -19.21
N ALA A 396 22.31 14.99 -19.56
CA ALA A 396 22.10 14.55 -20.93
C ALA A 396 20.60 14.31 -21.20
N ALA A 397 20.21 14.39 -22.46
CA ALA A 397 18.84 14.17 -22.90
C ALA A 397 18.83 13.49 -24.26
N ARG A 398 17.81 12.67 -24.53
CA ARG A 398 17.65 12.01 -25.83
C ARG A 398 17.10 12.98 -26.87
N SER A 399 17.56 12.85 -28.11
CA SER A 399 17.05 13.66 -29.23
C SER A 399 16.92 12.86 -30.52
N LYS A 400 15.86 13.11 -31.27
CA LYS A 400 15.69 12.60 -32.64
C LYS A 400 16.76 13.19 -33.58
N PRO A 401 17.20 12.44 -34.61
CA PRO A 401 16.70 11.13 -35.03
C PRO A 401 17.41 9.93 -34.35
N THR A 402 18.53 10.14 -33.66
CA THR A 402 19.35 9.01 -33.14
C THR A 402 18.79 8.38 -31.87
N GLU A 403 17.95 9.10 -31.11
CA GLU A 403 17.43 8.71 -29.79
C GLU A 403 18.48 8.46 -28.70
N GLU A 404 19.78 8.60 -29.02
CA GLU A 404 20.90 8.57 -28.09
C GLU A 404 20.90 9.74 -27.11
N PHE A 405 21.50 9.54 -25.92
CA PHE A 405 21.68 10.59 -24.92
C PHE A 405 22.81 11.55 -25.33
N VAL A 406 22.45 12.82 -25.53
CA VAL A 406 23.40 13.89 -25.85
C VAL A 406 23.62 14.77 -24.61
N SER A 407 24.88 14.94 -24.21
CA SER A 407 25.32 15.89 -23.18
C SER A 407 24.82 17.30 -23.49
N LYS A 408 24.07 17.91 -22.56
CA LYS A 408 23.58 19.29 -22.66
C LYS A 408 24.32 20.26 -21.74
N TYR A 409 24.65 19.82 -20.53
CA TYR A 409 25.37 20.65 -19.57
C TYR A 409 26.26 19.79 -18.66
N LYS A 410 27.43 20.32 -18.27
CA LYS A 410 28.30 19.72 -17.25
C LYS A 410 28.72 20.78 -16.24
N GLY A 411 28.84 20.39 -14.99
CA GLY A 411 29.30 21.27 -13.91
C GLY A 411 30.02 20.49 -12.82
N ASN A 412 30.62 21.23 -11.88
CA ASN A 412 31.09 20.73 -10.60
C ASN A 412 30.47 21.63 -9.53
N TYR A 413 30.03 21.05 -8.41
CA TYR A 413 29.54 21.80 -7.27
C TYR A 413 29.80 21.09 -5.95
N THR A 414 30.15 21.88 -4.92
CA THR A 414 30.23 21.41 -3.54
C THR A 414 28.98 21.86 -2.79
N PHE A 415 28.08 20.92 -2.51
CA PHE A 415 26.90 21.17 -1.69
C PHE A 415 27.33 21.39 -0.24
N THR A 416 26.94 22.52 0.35
CA THR A 416 27.13 22.84 1.78
C THR A 416 25.81 22.90 2.56
N GLY A 417 24.74 22.33 1.98
CA GLY A 417 23.38 22.31 2.53
C GLY A 417 22.36 22.98 1.60
N GLY A 418 21.17 22.36 1.47
CA GLY A 418 19.90 22.93 0.95
C GLY A 418 19.79 23.38 -0.50
N LYS A 419 20.92 23.72 -1.13
CA LYS A 419 20.94 24.37 -2.44
C LYS A 419 20.73 23.34 -3.55
N ALA A 420 20.02 23.77 -4.59
CA ALA A 420 19.95 23.07 -5.87
C ALA A 420 20.81 23.80 -6.91
N VAL A 421 21.49 23.03 -7.77
CA VAL A 421 22.36 23.54 -8.83
C VAL A 421 21.99 22.92 -10.16
N GLY A 422 22.20 23.66 -11.24
CA GLY A 422 21.87 23.18 -12.57
C GLY A 422 21.70 24.31 -13.56
N TYR A 423 20.95 24.05 -14.63
CA TYR A 423 20.92 24.91 -15.80
C TYR A 423 19.50 25.34 -16.14
N ARG A 424 19.29 26.66 -16.31
CA ARG A 424 17.96 27.26 -16.51
C ARG A 424 17.33 26.94 -17.87
N ASN A 425 18.15 26.81 -18.92
CA ASN A 425 17.74 26.57 -20.31
C ASN A 425 18.49 25.36 -20.88
N LEU A 426 18.16 24.15 -20.42
CA LEU A 426 18.88 22.91 -20.73
C LEU A 426 18.96 22.61 -22.23
N PHE A 427 17.95 22.99 -23.00
CA PHE A 427 17.86 22.68 -24.43
C PHE A 427 18.29 23.83 -25.36
N ALA A 428 18.64 25.00 -24.80
CA ALA A 428 18.96 26.22 -25.53
C ALA A 428 17.84 26.69 -26.51
N ILE A 429 16.57 26.39 -26.20
CA ILE A 429 15.41 26.73 -27.04
C ILE A 429 14.24 27.29 -26.20
N PRO A 430 13.34 28.10 -26.80
CA PRO A 430 12.11 28.53 -26.15
C PRO A 430 11.17 27.37 -25.82
N TRP A 431 10.35 27.57 -24.79
CA TRP A 431 9.36 26.61 -24.31
C TRP A 431 8.34 26.22 -25.37
N THR A 432 7.93 27.17 -26.22
CA THR A 432 7.03 26.94 -27.35
C THR A 432 7.62 25.94 -28.35
N SER A 433 8.90 26.12 -28.72
CA SER A 433 9.64 25.17 -29.58
C SER A 433 9.90 23.83 -28.89
N PHE A 434 10.19 23.83 -27.59
CA PHE A 434 10.37 22.61 -26.81
C PHE A 434 9.08 21.77 -26.76
N MET A 435 7.93 22.41 -26.56
CA MET A 435 6.62 21.78 -26.46
C MET A 435 5.91 21.52 -27.80
N ALA A 436 6.50 21.91 -28.94
CA ALA A 436 5.92 21.71 -30.26
C ALA A 436 5.77 20.21 -30.61
N GLU A 437 4.86 19.87 -31.52
CA GLU A 437 4.59 18.47 -31.90
C GLU A 437 5.81 17.81 -32.57
N ASP A 438 6.51 18.58 -33.41
CA ASP A 438 7.74 18.23 -34.13
C ASP A 438 9.02 18.28 -33.27
N SER A 439 8.92 18.66 -31.99
CA SER A 439 10.05 18.78 -31.08
C SER A 439 10.92 17.51 -31.03
N LEU A 440 12.20 17.70 -31.35
CA LEU A 440 13.22 16.65 -31.37
C LEU A 440 13.41 15.95 -30.02
N TYR A 441 12.97 16.59 -28.93
CA TYR A 441 13.11 16.11 -27.57
C TYR A 441 11.92 15.29 -27.07
N PHE A 442 10.85 15.10 -27.86
CA PHE A 442 9.74 14.22 -27.50
C PHE A 442 9.77 12.91 -28.29
N ILE A 443 10.05 11.81 -27.59
CA ILE A 443 10.15 10.44 -28.11
C ILE A 443 9.04 9.61 -27.49
N ASN A 444 8.17 9.02 -28.31
CA ASN A 444 7.02 8.20 -27.87
C ASN A 444 6.13 8.85 -26.80
N GLY A 445 5.97 10.19 -26.84
CA GLY A 445 5.17 10.97 -25.88
C GLY A 445 5.89 11.42 -24.60
N TYR A 446 7.13 10.98 -24.39
CA TYR A 446 7.97 11.37 -23.25
C TYR A 446 9.02 12.39 -23.69
N CYS A 447 9.30 13.37 -22.85
CA CYS A 447 10.52 14.18 -22.95
C CYS A 447 11.70 13.21 -22.81
N GLY A 448 12.47 13.09 -23.88
CA GLY A 448 13.46 12.03 -24.12
C GLY A 448 14.44 11.95 -22.97
N GLY A 449 14.23 10.94 -22.12
CA GLY A 449 14.79 10.73 -20.79
C GLY A 449 15.88 11.72 -20.37
N LEU A 450 15.61 12.49 -19.32
CA LEU A 450 16.63 13.31 -18.69
C LEU A 450 17.55 12.37 -17.91
N CYS A 451 18.64 11.98 -18.56
CA CYS A 451 19.70 11.21 -17.96
C CYS A 451 20.64 12.18 -17.24
N TYR A 452 20.55 12.20 -15.93
CA TYR A 452 21.67 12.60 -15.12
C TYR A 452 22.76 11.53 -15.26
N GLN A 453 23.90 11.88 -15.83
CA GLN A 453 25.05 11.01 -15.93
C GLN A 453 26.13 11.51 -14.97
N LYS A 454 26.64 10.61 -14.11
CA LYS A 454 27.92 10.75 -13.41
C LYS A 454 27.99 11.87 -12.36
N VAL A 455 27.67 11.52 -11.10
CA VAL A 455 28.37 12.12 -9.96
C VAL A 455 29.76 11.51 -9.85
N LEU A 456 30.79 12.31 -9.60
CA LEU A 456 32.09 11.83 -9.12
C LEU A 456 32.35 12.32 -7.70
N LEU A 457 32.76 11.41 -6.81
CA LEU A 457 33.39 11.77 -5.55
C LEU A 457 34.88 12.03 -5.76
N ASP A 458 35.30 13.27 -5.53
CA ASP A 458 36.71 13.67 -5.53
C ASP A 458 37.20 13.84 -4.08
N GLY A 459 37.43 12.71 -3.41
CA GLY A 459 38.28 12.66 -2.22
C GLY A 459 39.74 12.68 -2.66
N LEU A 460 40.34 13.88 -2.73
CA LEU A 460 41.79 14.12 -2.82
C LEU A 460 42.61 13.09 -3.63
N ASP A 461 42.38 12.97 -4.95
CA ASP A 461 43.50 12.74 -5.86
C ASP A 461 43.25 13.03 -7.34
N ARG A 462 44.08 13.92 -7.91
CA ARG A 462 44.08 14.24 -9.35
C ARG A 462 44.82 13.14 -10.11
N CYS A 463 44.14 12.09 -10.56
CA CYS A 463 44.72 11.21 -11.57
C CYS A 463 43.75 10.62 -12.60
N ARG A 464 44.04 10.99 -13.86
CA ARG A 464 43.81 10.29 -15.14
C ARG A 464 42.36 10.09 -15.62
N ARG A 465 42.14 10.55 -16.86
CA ARG A 465 40.97 10.26 -17.69
C ARG A 465 40.82 8.75 -17.91
N CYS A 466 39.63 8.22 -17.69
CA CYS A 466 39.11 7.06 -18.42
C CYS A 466 37.73 7.42 -18.97
N ASN A 467 37.61 7.46 -20.29
CA ASN A 467 36.32 7.44 -20.98
C ASN A 467 36.01 5.97 -21.29
N ILE A 468 34.89 5.46 -20.76
CA ILE A 468 34.30 4.20 -21.22
C ILE A 468 32.82 4.52 -21.49
N PHE A 469 32.45 4.54 -22.76
CA PHE A 469 31.05 4.52 -23.18
C PHE A 469 30.57 3.07 -23.12
N VAL A 470 29.41 2.85 -22.50
CA VAL A 470 28.60 1.66 -22.72
C VAL A 470 27.20 2.15 -23.05
N SER A 471 26.85 2.13 -24.34
CA SER A 471 25.45 2.15 -24.73
C SER A 471 24.88 0.76 -24.44
N LEU A 472 23.74 0.73 -23.76
CA LEU A 472 22.93 -0.47 -23.58
C LEU A 472 21.51 -0.12 -24.01
N ASP A 473 21.29 -0.19 -25.32
CA ASP A 473 19.93 -0.25 -25.85
C ASP A 473 19.24 -1.54 -25.42
N SER A 474 17.98 -1.40 -25.03
CA SER A 474 16.98 -2.47 -24.90
C SER A 474 17.35 -3.75 -24.12
N GLY A 475 16.91 -3.81 -22.86
CA GLY A 475 16.52 -5.05 -22.20
C GLY A 475 17.63 -5.87 -21.53
N ILE A 476 17.21 -6.71 -20.57
CA ILE A 476 18.05 -7.68 -19.83
C ILE A 476 19.16 -7.01 -19.00
N ILE A 477 18.78 -6.43 -17.85
CA ILE A 477 19.72 -6.26 -16.75
C ILE A 477 20.02 -7.64 -16.18
N ASN A 478 21.26 -8.12 -16.33
CA ASN A 478 21.71 -9.41 -15.83
C ASN A 478 21.51 -9.53 -14.31
N MET A 479 20.59 -10.38 -13.87
CA MET A 479 20.23 -10.56 -12.45
C MET A 479 21.25 -11.41 -11.66
N THR A 480 22.44 -11.67 -12.21
CA THR A 480 23.43 -12.63 -11.71
C THR A 480 24.16 -12.20 -10.42
N ARG A 481 23.86 -11.01 -9.87
CA ARG A 481 24.53 -10.46 -8.67
C ARG A 481 23.64 -10.37 -7.42
N LEU A 482 22.39 -10.83 -7.51
CA LEU A 482 21.45 -10.88 -6.37
C LEU A 482 21.40 -12.25 -5.66
N MET A 483 21.76 -13.33 -6.35
CA MET A 483 21.98 -14.63 -5.70
C MET A 483 23.45 -14.78 -5.33
N GLY A 484 23.73 -14.69 -4.03
CA GLY A 484 25.06 -14.92 -3.46
C GLY A 484 25.43 -16.40 -3.47
N LEU A 485 25.82 -16.93 -4.63
CA LEU A 485 26.48 -18.23 -4.77
C LEU A 485 27.91 -17.99 -5.28
N GLY A 486 28.90 -18.26 -4.41
CA GLY A 486 30.30 -18.19 -4.78
C GLY A 486 30.66 -19.27 -5.80
N GLY A 487 31.22 -18.86 -6.95
CA GLY A 487 31.62 -19.75 -8.02
C GLY A 487 32.73 -19.12 -8.86
N GLU A 488 33.98 -19.44 -8.55
CA GLU A 488 35.17 -18.85 -9.17
C GLU A 488 35.42 -19.44 -10.58
N ILE A 489 34.70 -18.96 -11.59
CA ILE A 489 34.87 -19.43 -12.98
C ILE A 489 36.12 -18.78 -13.63
N ARG A 490 37.28 -19.41 -13.40
CA ARG A 490 38.49 -19.19 -14.20
C ARG A 490 38.27 -19.66 -15.66
N LYS A 491 37.92 -18.74 -16.57
CA LYS A 491 38.04 -19.01 -18.02
C LYS A 491 39.52 -19.05 -18.43
N LYS A 492 40.11 -20.24 -18.49
CA LYS A 492 41.29 -20.48 -19.33
C LYS A 492 40.84 -20.47 -20.79
N ALA A 493 41.43 -19.58 -21.59
CA ALA A 493 41.34 -19.69 -23.04
C ALA A 493 42.20 -20.87 -23.52
N LYS A 494 41.66 -21.69 -24.43
CA LYS A 494 42.44 -22.56 -25.32
C LYS A 494 41.76 -22.56 -26.68
N LEU A 495 42.58 -22.56 -27.74
CA LEU A 495 42.13 -22.39 -29.12
C LEU A 495 41.46 -23.67 -29.64
N ASN A 496 40.61 -23.51 -30.66
CA ASN A 496 40.14 -24.60 -31.50
C ASN A 496 41.28 -25.18 -32.33
N GLU A 497 41.39 -26.50 -32.37
CA GLU A 497 41.81 -27.26 -33.56
C GLU A 497 40.81 -28.41 -33.77
N ASN A 498 40.70 -28.88 -35.01
CA ASN A 498 39.66 -29.81 -35.50
C ASN A 498 40.04 -31.29 -35.26
N GLU A 499 39.24 -32.20 -35.87
CA GLU A 499 39.30 -33.68 -35.84
C GLU A 499 38.58 -34.29 -34.60
N GLY A 500 37.80 -35.37 -34.71
CA GLY A 500 37.36 -36.17 -35.85
C GLY A 500 36.60 -37.42 -35.36
N GLU A 501 35.68 -37.94 -36.18
CA GLU A 501 35.09 -39.31 -36.16
C GLU A 501 34.64 -40.00 -34.84
N ASP A 502 33.31 -40.14 -34.74
CA ASP A 502 32.56 -41.43 -34.71
C ASP A 502 32.25 -42.24 -33.42
N ASP A 503 31.04 -42.81 -33.47
CA ASP A 503 30.42 -43.95 -32.75
C ASP A 503 30.21 -43.94 -31.21
N GLY A 504 29.20 -44.72 -30.74
CA GLY A 504 29.07 -45.13 -29.33
C GLY A 504 27.75 -44.84 -28.61
N THR A 505 26.68 -45.55 -28.97
CA THR A 505 25.37 -45.63 -28.27
C THR A 505 25.38 -45.75 -26.74
N ALA A 506 24.43 -45.08 -26.06
CA ALA A 506 23.72 -45.63 -24.89
C ALA A 506 22.35 -44.95 -24.68
N ASN A 507 21.26 -45.74 -24.78
CA ASN A 507 19.91 -45.30 -24.43
C ASN A 507 19.70 -45.23 -22.92
N ASN A 508 18.79 -44.37 -22.46
CA ASN A 508 17.69 -44.79 -21.59
C ASN A 508 16.53 -43.79 -21.66
N TYR A 509 15.35 -44.30 -22.03
CA TYR A 509 14.06 -43.62 -21.91
C TYR A 509 13.60 -43.61 -20.44
N ILE A 510 12.77 -42.63 -20.07
CA ILE A 510 11.37 -42.86 -19.62
C ILE A 510 10.63 -41.52 -19.71
N ASP A 511 9.40 -41.60 -20.18
CA ASP A 511 8.47 -40.51 -20.51
C ASP A 511 7.20 -40.67 -19.66
N PHE A 512 6.53 -39.58 -19.30
CA PHE A 512 5.14 -39.49 -18.75
C PHE A 512 4.80 -38.00 -18.61
N GLU A 513 4.12 -37.39 -19.58
CA GLU A 513 2.66 -37.41 -19.85
C GLU A 513 1.89 -36.25 -19.18
N ASP A 514 1.11 -35.55 -20.02
CA ASP A 514 0.16 -34.51 -19.62
C ASP A 514 -0.96 -35.06 -18.73
N VAL A 515 -1.43 -34.24 -17.78
CA VAL A 515 -2.77 -34.41 -17.18
C VAL A 515 -3.50 -33.07 -17.19
N GLU A 516 -4.27 -32.85 -18.26
CA GLU A 516 -5.34 -31.84 -18.27
C GLU A 516 -6.65 -32.44 -17.74
N LYS A 517 -7.39 -31.62 -16.97
CA LYS A 517 -8.85 -31.67 -16.74
C LYS A 517 -9.47 -32.91 -16.07
N LEU A 518 -10.00 -32.67 -14.86
CA LEU A 518 -11.45 -32.69 -14.62
C LEU A 518 -11.85 -31.65 -13.57
#